data_AF-A0A8J2RBL0-F1
#
_entry.id   AF-A0A8J2RBL0-F1
#
_cell.length_a   1.000
_cell.length_b   1.000
_cell.length_c   1.000
_cell.angle_alpha   90.00
_cell.angle_beta   90.00
_cell.angle_gamma   90.00
#
_symmetry.space_group_name_H-M   'P 1'
#
loop_
_entity.id
_entity.type
_entity.pdbx_description
1 polymer ?
#
loop_
_entity_poly.entity_id
_entity_poly.type
_entity_poly.pdbx_seq_one_letter_code
_entity_poly.pdbx_strand_id
1 'polypeptide(L)'
;MLTFRILNNVQRSIAAFQKNCSALKHTIDVSKVPKINECDLTEQFVRGSGPGGSAVNKNSNCVVLTHIPTGIVIKCHTSRSQDENRKMARDMLIAKLDDIINGENSVESQKKRIEENRYKKVEYKKKKRAEIKEKWKKREGLI
;
A
#
# COMPACT_ATOMS: atom_id res chain seq x y z
N MET A 1 5.06 4.28 56.99
CA MET A 1 5.93 4.98 56.00
C MET A 1 6.52 4.06 54.90
N LEU A 2 6.22 2.75 54.84
CA LEU A 2 6.74 1.84 53.79
C LEU A 2 5.71 1.47 52.69
N THR A 3 4.42 1.74 52.90
CA THR A 3 3.35 1.40 51.94
C THR A 3 3.21 2.39 50.78
N PHE A 4 3.53 3.67 51.02
CA PHE A 4 3.50 4.72 49.98
C PHE A 4 4.60 4.56 48.91
N ARG A 5 5.71 3.90 49.25
CA ARG A 5 6.85 3.71 48.32
C ARG A 5 6.59 2.58 47.32
N ILE A 6 5.81 1.58 47.70
CA ILE A 6 5.41 0.47 46.82
C ILE A 6 4.34 0.95 45.82
N LEU A 7 3.35 1.73 46.27
CA LEU A 7 2.32 2.32 45.39
C LEU A 7 2.92 3.28 44.34
N ASN A 8 3.89 4.12 44.73
CA ASN A 8 4.60 5.00 43.80
C ASN A 8 5.43 4.23 42.75
N ASN A 9 5.88 3.02 43.06
CA ASN A 9 6.67 2.20 42.12
C ASN A 9 5.77 1.52 41.08
N VAL A 10 4.56 1.12 41.47
CA VAL A 10 3.53 0.57 40.56
C VAL A 10 2.95 1.66 39.64
N GLN A 11 2.74 2.89 40.12
CA GLN A 11 2.32 4.00 39.26
C GLN A 11 3.40 4.42 38.25
N ARG A 12 4.70 4.34 38.62
CA ARG A 12 5.81 4.61 37.69
C ARG A 12 5.95 3.55 36.59
N SER A 13 5.65 2.28 36.85
CA SER A 13 5.73 1.21 35.84
C SER A 13 4.59 1.25 34.82
N ILE A 14 3.37 1.59 35.25
CA ILE A 14 2.21 1.79 34.34
C ILE A 14 2.46 3.00 33.41
N ALA A 15 2.98 4.10 33.95
CA ALA A 15 3.30 5.29 33.16
C ALA A 15 4.49 5.08 32.19
N ALA A 16 5.41 4.16 32.49
CA ALA A 16 6.52 3.79 31.59
C ALA A 16 6.06 2.87 30.44
N PHE A 17 5.03 2.04 30.66
CA PHE A 17 4.42 1.22 29.61
C PHE A 17 3.68 2.09 28.57
N GLN A 18 2.95 3.11 29.03
CA GLN A 18 2.26 4.06 28.14
C GLN A 18 3.22 4.92 27.31
N LYS A 19 4.46 5.16 27.80
CA LYS A 19 5.46 5.98 27.10
C LYS A 19 6.25 5.25 26.02
N ASN A 20 6.01 3.95 25.81
CA ASN A 20 6.61 3.17 24.71
C ASN A 20 5.70 3.01 23.49
N CYS A 21 4.56 3.71 23.44
CA CYS A 21 3.69 3.70 22.26
C CYS A 21 4.11 4.70 21.16
N SER A 22 5.16 5.50 21.34
CA SER A 22 5.61 6.48 20.34
C SER A 22 6.47 5.90 19.20
N ALA A 23 6.48 4.58 19.04
CA ALA A 23 6.91 3.92 17.81
C ALA A 23 5.69 3.59 16.93
N LEU A 24 4.81 4.58 16.72
CA LEU A 24 3.81 4.49 15.66
C LEU A 24 4.59 4.49 14.35
N LYS A 25 4.84 3.27 13.87
CA LYS A 25 5.30 2.96 12.51
C LYS A 25 4.54 3.88 11.57
N HIS A 26 5.20 4.42 10.54
CA HIS A 26 4.51 5.07 9.42
C HIS A 26 3.52 4.08 8.80
N THR A 27 2.32 3.99 9.38
CA THR A 27 1.25 3.13 8.92
C THR A 27 0.44 3.94 7.93
N ILE A 28 0.15 3.34 6.79
CA ILE A 28 -0.73 3.92 5.79
C ILE A 28 -2.09 4.13 6.45
N ASP A 29 -2.63 5.34 6.35
CA ASP A 29 -3.97 5.64 6.83
C ASP A 29 -4.99 5.02 5.88
N VAL A 30 -5.70 3.99 6.36
CA VAL A 30 -6.75 3.27 5.63
C VAL A 30 -8.15 3.67 6.09
N SER A 31 -8.28 4.59 7.05
CA SER A 31 -9.58 4.95 7.64
C SER A 31 -10.51 5.66 6.65
N LYS A 32 -9.94 6.32 5.64
CA LYS A 32 -10.65 7.14 4.65
C LYS A 32 -11.03 6.39 3.36
N VAL A 33 -10.75 5.10 3.28
CA VAL A 33 -11.05 4.29 2.09
C VAL A 33 -12.57 4.23 1.88
N PRO A 34 -13.07 4.53 0.67
CA PRO A 34 -14.49 4.49 0.38
C PRO A 34 -15.05 3.07 0.50
N LYS A 35 -16.17 2.92 1.21
CA LYS A 35 -16.92 1.67 1.29
C LYS A 35 -17.92 1.61 0.13
N ILE A 36 -17.93 0.49 -0.59
CA ILE A 36 -18.79 0.28 -1.75
C ILE A 36 -19.87 -0.75 -1.38
N ASN A 37 -21.12 -0.47 -1.73
CA ASN A 37 -22.21 -1.44 -1.59
C ASN A 37 -22.29 -2.31 -2.86
N GLU A 38 -22.65 -3.58 -2.69
CA GLU A 38 -22.76 -4.49 -3.84
C GLU A 38 -23.93 -4.17 -4.76
N CYS A 39 -24.97 -3.52 -4.24
CA CYS A 39 -26.15 -3.11 -5.01
C CYS A 39 -25.84 -2.02 -6.06
N ASP A 40 -24.77 -1.25 -5.85
CA ASP A 40 -24.37 -0.16 -6.75
C ASP A 40 -23.43 -0.63 -7.87
N LEU A 41 -23.14 -1.93 -7.90
CA LEU A 41 -22.21 -2.56 -8.84
C LEU A 41 -22.95 -3.38 -9.88
N THR A 42 -22.53 -3.23 -11.13
CA THR A 42 -22.96 -4.09 -12.23
C THR A 42 -21.76 -4.83 -12.79
N GLU A 43 -21.87 -6.16 -12.81
CA GLU A 43 -20.82 -7.06 -13.30
C GLU A 43 -21.23 -7.65 -14.64
N GLN A 44 -20.32 -7.61 -15.61
CA GLN A 44 -20.48 -8.24 -16.91
C GLN A 44 -19.25 -9.09 -17.23
N PHE A 45 -19.48 -10.28 -17.78
CA PHE A 45 -18.41 -11.17 -18.22
C PHE A 45 -18.27 -11.08 -19.73
N VAL A 46 -17.10 -10.68 -20.17
CA VAL A 46 -16.74 -10.55 -21.59
C VAL A 46 -15.59 -11.48 -21.92
N ARG A 47 -15.44 -11.76 -23.22
CA ARG A 47 -14.27 -12.48 -23.73
C ARG A 47 -13.09 -11.52 -23.77
N GLY A 48 -11.89 -12.05 -23.54
CA GLY A 48 -10.66 -11.27 -23.71
C GLY A 48 -10.53 -10.81 -25.16
N SER A 49 -10.02 -9.60 -25.36
CA SER A 49 -9.74 -9.04 -26.69
C SER A 49 -8.22 -8.94 -26.87
N GLY A 50 -7.70 -9.48 -27.98
CA GLY A 50 -6.28 -9.37 -28.34
C GLY A 50 -5.76 -10.56 -29.13
N PRO A 51 -4.48 -10.55 -29.55
CA PRO A 51 -3.79 -11.68 -30.16
C PRO A 51 -3.51 -12.76 -29.11
N GLY A 52 -4.57 -13.33 -28.53
CA GLY A 52 -4.50 -14.43 -27.59
C GLY A 52 -4.63 -15.77 -28.30
N GLY A 53 -4.15 -16.83 -27.66
CA GLY A 53 -4.41 -18.20 -28.09
C GLY A 53 -5.87 -18.62 -27.90
N SER A 54 -6.18 -19.86 -28.26
CA SER A 54 -7.53 -20.46 -28.18
C SER A 54 -8.23 -20.27 -26.82
N ALA A 55 -7.47 -20.23 -25.72
CA ALA A 55 -8.01 -20.07 -24.37
C ALA A 55 -8.63 -18.67 -24.14
N VAL A 56 -8.04 -17.61 -24.69
CA VAL A 56 -8.50 -16.22 -24.48
C VAL A 56 -9.79 -15.94 -25.27
N ASN A 57 -9.90 -16.52 -26.47
CA ASN A 57 -11.03 -16.29 -27.36
C ASN A 57 -12.26 -17.11 -26.98
N LYS A 58 -12.10 -18.24 -26.28
CA LYS A 58 -13.22 -19.11 -25.88
C LYS A 58 -13.79 -18.72 -24.52
N ASN A 59 -12.93 -18.43 -23.54
CA ASN A 59 -13.34 -18.23 -22.16
C ASN A 59 -13.77 -16.78 -21.91
N SER A 60 -14.97 -16.59 -21.36
CA SER A 60 -15.49 -15.30 -20.91
C SER A 60 -15.05 -14.99 -19.48
N ASN A 61 -13.74 -14.89 -19.24
CA ASN A 61 -13.17 -14.67 -17.91
C ASN A 61 -12.81 -13.20 -17.62
N CYS A 62 -12.91 -12.31 -18.60
CA CYS A 62 -12.68 -10.88 -18.41
C CYS A 62 -13.90 -10.27 -17.72
N VAL A 63 -13.65 -9.55 -16.62
CA VAL A 63 -14.69 -8.92 -15.82
C VAL A 63 -14.73 -7.43 -16.15
N VAL A 64 -15.91 -6.97 -16.55
CA VAL A 64 -16.23 -5.54 -16.67
C VAL A 64 -17.09 -5.18 -15.47
N LEU A 65 -16.55 -4.40 -14.55
CA LEU A 65 -17.23 -3.91 -13.37
C LEU A 65 -17.58 -2.44 -13.57
N THR A 66 -18.85 -2.09 -13.44
CA THR A 66 -19.33 -0.71 -13.54
C THR A 66 -19.97 -0.27 -12.24
N HIS A 67 -19.52 0.86 -11.71
CA HIS A 67 -20.12 1.51 -10.55
C HIS A 67 -21.20 2.49 -11.02
N ILE A 68 -22.47 2.19 -10.75
CA ILE A 68 -23.62 2.94 -11.26
C ILE A 68 -23.56 4.44 -10.90
N PRO A 69 -23.36 4.84 -9.62
CA PRO A 69 -23.49 6.25 -9.25
C PRO A 69 -22.34 7.12 -9.76
N THR A 70 -21.13 6.57 -9.94
CA THR A 70 -19.97 7.32 -10.46
C THR A 70 -19.78 7.14 -11.97
N GLY A 71 -20.44 6.16 -12.59
CA GLY A 71 -20.25 5.81 -14.00
C GLY A 71 -18.86 5.25 -14.33
N ILE A 72 -18.07 4.85 -13.33
CA ILE A 72 -16.71 4.33 -13.54
C ILE A 72 -16.81 2.88 -14.02
N VAL A 73 -16.18 2.61 -15.16
CA VAL A 73 -16.07 1.27 -15.74
C VAL A 73 -14.63 0.78 -15.61
N ILE A 74 -14.47 -0.43 -15.07
CA ILE A 74 -13.17 -1.10 -14.93
C ILE A 74 -13.24 -2.43 -15.65
N LYS A 75 -12.21 -2.69 -16.46
CA LYS A 75 -12.02 -3.96 -17.15
C LYS A 75 -10.81 -4.64 -16.54
N CYS A 76 -10.97 -5.88 -16.10
CA CYS A 76 -9.89 -6.67 -15.51
C CYS A 76 -9.78 -8.02 -16.22
N HIS A 77 -8.58 -8.30 -16.76
CA HIS A 77 -8.19 -9.56 -17.37
C HIS A 77 -6.74 -9.86 -17.00
N THR A 78 -6.51 -10.29 -15.77
CA THR A 78 -5.15 -10.55 -15.25
C THR A 78 -4.92 -12.05 -15.10
N SER A 79 -5.89 -12.75 -14.54
CA SER A 79 -5.83 -14.18 -14.27
C SER A 79 -6.72 -14.99 -15.20
N ARG A 80 -6.44 -16.29 -15.30
CA ARG A 80 -7.33 -17.25 -15.97
C ARG A 80 -8.67 -17.44 -15.22
N SER A 81 -8.66 -17.26 -13.90
CA SER A 81 -9.82 -17.44 -13.02
C SER A 81 -10.71 -16.19 -13.00
N GLN A 82 -12.01 -16.38 -13.22
CA GLN A 82 -12.99 -15.29 -13.17
C GLN A 82 -13.13 -14.69 -11.76
N ASP A 83 -13.02 -15.52 -10.72
CA ASP A 83 -13.25 -15.11 -9.32
C ASP A 83 -12.12 -14.21 -8.83
N GLU A 84 -10.88 -14.53 -9.25
CA GLU A 84 -9.72 -13.69 -9.02
C GLU A 84 -9.85 -12.35 -9.74
N ASN A 85 -10.30 -12.37 -11.01
CA ASN A 85 -10.55 -11.14 -11.77
C ASN A 85 -11.66 -10.29 -11.15
N ARG A 86 -12.72 -10.88 -10.56
CA ARG A 86 -13.75 -10.14 -9.82
C ARG A 86 -13.17 -9.41 -8.61
N LYS A 87 -12.37 -10.12 -7.79
CA LYS A 87 -11.72 -9.53 -6.61
C LYS A 87 -10.79 -8.39 -7.01
N MET A 88 -9.93 -8.62 -8.00
CA MET A 88 -9.03 -7.60 -8.52
C MET A 88 -9.77 -6.40 -9.10
N ALA A 89 -10.86 -6.61 -9.85
CA ALA A 89 -11.67 -5.51 -10.38
C ALA A 89 -12.26 -4.63 -9.27
N ARG A 90 -12.71 -5.23 -8.17
CA ARG A 90 -13.22 -4.51 -6.99
C ARG A 90 -12.12 -3.73 -6.29
N ASP A 91 -10.95 -4.33 -6.08
CA ASP A 91 -9.79 -3.65 -5.48
C ASP A 91 -9.35 -2.45 -6.33
N MET A 92 -9.31 -2.62 -7.66
CA MET A 92 -9.01 -1.53 -8.60
C MET A 92 -10.08 -0.43 -8.58
N LEU A 93 -11.35 -0.78 -8.38
CA LEU A 93 -12.43 0.19 -8.24
C LEU A 93 -12.29 1.03 -6.98
N ILE A 94 -12.02 0.38 -5.85
CA ILE A 94 -11.78 1.05 -4.58
C ILE A 94 -10.58 1.98 -4.69
N ALA A 95 -9.46 1.51 -5.26
CA ALA A 95 -8.26 2.32 -5.46
C ALA A 95 -8.54 3.55 -6.32
N LYS A 96 -9.25 3.40 -7.45
CA LYS A 96 -9.62 4.55 -8.31
C LYS A 96 -10.54 5.54 -7.60
N LEU A 97 -11.53 5.06 -6.86
CA LEU A 97 -12.42 5.94 -6.09
C LEU A 97 -11.66 6.67 -4.98
N ASP A 98 -10.75 5.97 -4.30
CA ASP A 98 -9.89 6.55 -3.27
C ASP A 98 -8.98 7.65 -3.84
N ASP A 99 -8.39 7.41 -5.01
CA ASP A 99 -7.56 8.41 -5.70
C ASP A 99 -8.37 9.66 -6.10
N ILE A 100 -9.61 9.49 -6.57
CA ILE A 100 -10.49 10.61 -6.96
C ILE A 100 -10.93 11.42 -5.73
N ILE A 101 -11.28 10.76 -4.63
CA ILE A 101 -11.84 11.41 -3.43
C ILE A 101 -10.73 12.00 -2.56
N ASN A 102 -9.67 11.23 -2.29
CA ASN A 102 -8.65 11.55 -1.30
C ASN A 102 -7.34 12.10 -1.92
N GLY A 103 -7.09 11.90 -3.23
CA GLY A 103 -5.94 12.45 -3.95
C GLY A 103 -4.60 12.11 -3.30
N GLU A 104 -3.90 13.11 -2.77
CA GLU A 104 -2.61 12.93 -2.08
C GLU A 104 -2.67 12.05 -0.83
N ASN A 105 -3.85 12.01 -0.19
CA ASN A 105 -4.10 11.17 0.96
C ASN A 105 -4.57 9.76 0.59
N SER A 106 -4.66 9.44 -0.71
CA SER A 106 -5.01 8.08 -1.12
C SER A 106 -4.00 7.06 -0.63
N VAL A 107 -4.45 5.84 -0.42
CA VAL A 107 -3.63 4.72 0.03
C VAL A 107 -2.43 4.51 -0.90
N GLU A 108 -2.63 4.68 -2.21
CA GLU A 108 -1.57 4.53 -3.22
C GLU A 108 -0.54 5.66 -3.13
N SER A 109 -0.99 6.91 -3.03
CA SER A 109 -0.11 8.08 -2.84
C SER A 109 0.73 7.95 -1.57
N GLN A 110 0.13 7.49 -0.47
CA GLN A 110 0.82 7.24 0.79
C GLN A 110 1.88 6.14 0.66
N LYS A 111 1.57 5.01 -0.01
CA LYS A 111 2.53 3.93 -0.28
C LYS A 111 3.70 4.45 -1.10
N LYS A 112 3.44 5.17 -2.18
CA LYS A 112 4.47 5.76 -3.05
C LYS A 112 5.41 6.68 -2.26
N ARG A 113 4.87 7.55 -1.42
CA ARG A 113 5.69 8.43 -0.54
C ARG A 113 6.58 7.63 0.41
N ILE A 114 6.10 6.53 0.96
CA ILE A 114 6.88 5.65 1.83
C ILE A 114 8.00 4.94 1.03
N GLU A 115 7.67 4.39 -0.15
CA GLU A 115 8.61 3.75 -1.06
C GLU A 115 9.74 4.70 -1.47
N GLU A 116 9.40 5.92 -1.89
CA GLU A 116 10.36 6.95 -2.27
C GLU A 116 11.30 7.33 -1.12
N ASN A 117 10.75 7.48 0.09
CA ASN A 117 11.54 7.75 1.28
C ASN A 117 12.48 6.58 1.64
N ARG A 118 12.04 5.33 1.42
CA ARG A 118 12.90 4.14 1.58
C ARG A 118 14.03 4.15 0.55
N TYR A 119 13.71 4.42 -0.71
CA TYR A 119 14.68 4.52 -1.80
C TYR A 119 15.73 5.60 -1.53
N LYS A 120 15.31 6.82 -1.19
CA LYS A 120 16.21 7.96 -0.83
C LYS A 120 17.16 7.61 0.31
N LYS A 121 16.68 6.88 1.33
CA LYS A 121 17.53 6.42 2.46
C LYS A 121 18.57 5.40 2.02
N VAL A 122 18.21 4.46 1.14
CA VAL A 122 19.15 3.46 0.59
C VAL A 122 20.22 4.16 -0.25
N GLU A 123 19.81 5.08 -1.12
CA GLU A 123 20.71 5.83 -1.98
C GLU A 123 21.69 6.69 -1.17
N TYR A 124 21.20 7.41 -0.17
CA TYR A 124 22.04 8.19 0.75
C TYR A 124 23.11 7.33 1.42
N LYS A 125 22.74 6.15 1.94
CA LYS A 125 23.68 5.21 2.57
C LYS A 125 24.72 4.70 1.56
N LYS A 126 24.32 4.43 0.32
CA LYS A 126 25.23 4.00 -0.77
C LYS A 126 26.25 5.09 -1.08
N LYS A 127 25.80 6.35 -1.24
CA LYS A 127 26.68 7.51 -1.45
C LYS A 127 27.66 7.69 -0.30
N LYS A 128 27.20 7.63 0.94
CA LYS A 128 28.08 7.73 2.12
C LYS A 128 29.12 6.62 2.20
N ARG A 129 28.75 5.37 1.89
CA ARG A 129 29.71 4.25 1.83
C ARG A 129 30.76 4.46 0.74
N ALA A 130 30.37 4.97 -0.43
CA ALA A 130 31.29 5.31 -1.50
C ALA A 130 32.24 6.44 -1.08
N GLU A 131 31.73 7.53 -0.50
CA GLU A 131 32.55 8.63 0.03
C GLU A 131 33.58 8.14 1.06
N ILE A 132 33.18 7.27 1.99
CA ILE A 132 34.07 6.68 3.00
C ILE A 132 35.15 5.81 2.34
N LYS A 133 34.76 4.97 1.36
CA LYS A 133 35.68 4.10 0.62
C LYS A 133 36.73 4.92 -0.15
N GLU A 134 36.32 5.99 -0.81
CA GLU A 134 37.22 6.89 -1.53
C GLU A 134 38.16 7.63 -0.57
N LYS A 135 37.66 8.10 0.58
CA LYS A 135 38.51 8.70 1.64
C LYS A 135 39.54 7.71 2.18
N TRP A 136 39.17 6.45 2.37
CA TRP A 136 40.09 5.39 2.80
C TRP A 136 41.18 5.12 1.74
N LYS A 137 40.80 4.95 0.47
CA LYS A 137 41.76 4.76 -0.63
C LYS A 137 42.78 5.90 -0.73
N LYS A 138 42.33 7.15 -0.59
CA LYS A 138 43.20 8.34 -0.60
C LYS A 138 44.19 8.36 0.56
N ARG A 139 43.80 7.87 1.74
CA ARG A 139 44.70 7.79 2.91
C ARG A 139 45.83 6.78 2.71
N GLU A 140 45.51 5.64 2.11
CA GLU A 140 46.45 4.53 1.85
C GLU A 140 47.33 4.76 0.61
N GLY A 141 47.14 5.87 -0.12
CA GLY A 141 47.91 6.17 -1.34
C GLY A 141 47.59 5.23 -2.51
N LEU A 142 46.40 4.62 -2.54
CA LEU A 142 45.95 3.71 -3.61
C LEU A 142 45.37 4.45 -4.84
N ILE A 143 45.43 5.78 -4.86
CA ILE A 143 44.95 6.69 -5.93
C ILE A 143 46.01 7.75 -6.16
#